data_AF-A0A3D0SYD0-F1
#
_entry.id   AF-A0A3D0SYD0-F1
#
_cell.length_a   1.000
_cell.length_b   1.000
_cell.length_c   1.000
_cell.angle_alpha   90.00
_cell.angle_beta   90.00
_cell.angle_gamma   90.00
#
_symmetry.space_group_name_H-M   'P 1'
#
loop_
_entity.id
_entity.type
_entity.pdbx_description
1 polymer ?
#
loop_
_entity_poly.entity_id
_entity_poly.type
_entity_poly.pdbx_seq_one_letter_code
_entity_poly.pdbx_strand_id
1 'polypeptide(L)'
;MLSLLGLVGGLGLLIVLTIRGMNLFIAAPVCALIVALTSGLPLFTGDANFVTTYMSGFAGFISAWFFMFLLGAIFGKFMEDTGAADSVARWIVGKLG
;
A
#
# COMPACT_ATOMS: atom_id res chain seq x y z
N MET A 1 21.23 -12.70 8.51
CA MET A 1 20.07 -13.05 9.37
C MET A 1 19.38 -11.83 9.99
N LEU A 2 20.11 -10.76 10.36
CA LEU A 2 19.50 -9.50 10.83
C LEU A 2 18.51 -8.89 9.83
N SER A 3 18.82 -8.93 8.52
CA SER A 3 17.92 -8.43 7.47
C SER A 3 16.57 -9.17 7.41
N LEU A 4 16.54 -10.49 7.70
CA LEU A 4 15.30 -11.27 7.75
C LEU A 4 14.44 -10.86 8.95
N LEU A 5 15.07 -10.64 10.11
CA LEU A 5 14.37 -10.11 11.30
C LEU A 5 13.84 -8.70 11.05
N GLY A 6 14.62 -7.86 10.37
CA GLY A 6 14.20 -6.52 9.93
C GLY A 6 13.02 -6.57 8.97
N LEU A 7 13.04 -7.48 7.99
CA LEU A 7 11.94 -7.71 7.05
C LEU A 7 10.67 -8.16 7.76
N VAL A 8 10.75 -9.20 8.60
CA VAL A 8 9.59 -9.72 9.35
C VAL A 8 9.03 -8.66 10.29
N GLY A 9 9.90 -7.92 11.00
CA GLY A 9 9.50 -6.82 11.88
C GLY A 9 8.86 -5.66 11.11
N GLY A 10 9.45 -5.24 9.99
CA GLY A 10 8.92 -4.17 9.14
C GLY A 10 7.58 -4.53 8.50
N LEU A 11 7.42 -5.79 8.09
CA LEU A 11 6.16 -6.29 7.51
C LEU A 11 5.07 -6.40 8.58
N GLY A 12 5.41 -6.88 9.78
CA GLY A 12 4.51 -6.87 10.93
C GLY A 12 4.08 -5.46 11.32
N LEU A 13 5.01 -4.50 11.34
CA LEU A 13 4.72 -3.09 11.59
C LEU A 13 3.77 -2.52 10.52
N LEU A 14 4.02 -2.83 9.25
CA LEU A 14 3.18 -2.37 8.13
C LEU A 14 1.75 -2.87 8.31
N ILE A 15 1.55 -4.15 8.59
CA ILE A 15 0.23 -4.73 8.85
C ILE A 15 -0.47 -3.98 10.00
N VAL A 16 0.23 -3.78 11.13
CA VAL A 16 -0.35 -3.08 12.29
C VAL A 16 -0.71 -1.64 11.98
N LEU A 17 0.14 -0.90 11.25
CA LEU A 17 -0.12 0.49 10.88
C LEU A 17 -1.28 0.60 9.88
N THR A 18 -1.37 -0.32 8.91
CA THR A 18 -2.48 -0.38 7.96
C THR A 18 -3.80 -0.70 8.65
N ILE A 19 -3.82 -1.65 9.59
CA ILE A 19 -5.02 -1.97 10.39
C ILE A 19 -5.42 -0.79 11.27
N ARG A 20 -4.46 0.00 11.77
CA ARG A 20 -4.71 1.24 12.52
C ARG A 20 -5.23 2.40 11.67
N GLY A 21 -5.50 2.18 10.38
CA GLY A 21 -6.05 3.20 9.48
C GLY A 21 -5.05 4.26 9.04
N MET A 22 -3.74 4.01 9.22
CA MET A 22 -2.72 4.90 8.66
C MET A 22 -2.69 4.80 7.14
N ASN A 23 -2.45 5.93 6.48
CA ASN A 23 -2.32 5.97 5.03
C ASN A 23 -1.15 5.08 4.58
N LEU A 24 -1.45 4.12 3.70
CA LEU A 24 -0.48 3.18 3.13
C LEU A 24 0.71 3.90 2.48
N PHE A 25 0.46 5.07 1.88
CA PHE A 25 1.51 5.90 1.27
C PHE A 25 2.57 6.40 2.26
N ILE A 26 2.20 6.60 3.53
CA ILE A 26 3.13 7.04 4.58
C ILE A 26 3.69 5.83 5.33
N ALA A 27 2.86 4.82 5.57
CA ALA A 27 3.27 3.62 6.30
C ALA A 27 4.33 2.82 5.53
N ALA A 28 4.21 2.68 4.21
CA ALA A 28 5.12 1.87 3.41
C ALA A 28 6.57 2.41 3.39
N PRO A 29 6.83 3.71 3.15
CA PRO A 29 8.19 4.27 3.25
C PRO A 29 8.77 4.15 4.66
N VAL A 30 7.98 4.39 5.71
CA VAL A 30 8.44 4.30 7.11
C VAL A 30 8.88 2.88 7.45
N CYS A 31 8.08 1.88 7.05
CA CYS A 31 8.44 0.48 7.25
C CYS A 31 9.66 0.09 6.43
N ALA A 32 9.72 0.51 5.16
CA ALA A 32 10.86 0.24 4.29
C ALA A 32 12.16 0.88 4.82
N LEU A 33 12.08 2.05 5.45
CA LEU A 33 13.22 2.72 6.09
C LEU A 33 13.75 1.90 7.27
N ILE A 34 12.86 1.35 8.11
CA ILE A 34 13.24 0.45 9.21
C ILE A 34 13.93 -0.81 8.67
N VAL A 35 13.42 -1.39 7.58
CA VAL A 35 14.05 -2.55 6.93
C VAL A 35 15.42 -2.19 6.37
N ALA A 36 15.56 -1.02 5.73
CA ALA A 36 16.81 -0.53 5.15
C ALA A 36 17.88 -0.30 6.23
N LEU A 37 17.51 0.33 7.35
CA LEU A 37 18.37 0.52 8.52
C LEU A 37 18.84 -0.82 9.09
N THR A 38 17.94 -1.79 9.21
CA THR A 38 18.25 -3.12 9.78
C THR A 38 19.07 -3.99 8.81
N SER A 39 19.02 -3.68 7.51
CA SER A 39 19.74 -4.42 6.45
C SER A 39 21.08 -3.79 6.08
N GLY A 40 21.46 -2.66 6.68
CA GLY A 40 22.72 -1.95 6.38
C GLY A 40 22.75 -1.31 4.99
N LEU A 41 21.59 -1.03 4.40
CA LEU A 41 21.50 -0.37 3.09
C LEU A 41 21.87 1.12 3.22
N PRO A 42 22.63 1.68 2.26
CA PRO A 42 22.86 3.11 2.21
C PRO A 42 21.53 3.86 2.02
N LEU A 43 21.26 4.83 2.91
CA LEU A 43 20.01 5.61 2.85
C LEU A 43 20.01 6.59 1.66
N PHE A 44 21.15 7.24 1.38
CA PHE A 44 21.23 8.33 0.40
C PHE A 44 22.49 8.32 -0.49
N THR A 45 23.48 7.46 -0.24
CA THR A 45 24.78 7.49 -0.92
C THR A 45 25.13 6.15 -1.57
N GLY A 46 25.23 6.12 -2.90
CA GLY A 46 25.50 4.92 -3.72
C GLY A 46 24.53 4.76 -4.90
N ASP A 47 24.82 3.90 -5.86
CA ASP A 47 23.91 3.64 -7.00
C ASP A 47 22.64 2.87 -6.59
N ALA A 48 22.70 2.12 -5.49
CA ALA A 48 21.58 1.36 -4.90
C ALA A 48 21.19 1.93 -3.53
N ASN A 49 20.48 3.07 -3.54
CA ASN A 49 19.98 3.72 -2.33
C ASN A 49 18.56 3.26 -1.98
N PHE A 50 18.18 3.46 -0.71
CA PHE A 50 16.81 3.27 -0.21
C PHE A 50 15.74 3.82 -1.16
N VAL A 51 15.93 5.08 -1.61
CA VAL A 51 14.98 5.77 -2.50
C VAL A 51 14.85 5.05 -3.84
N THR A 52 15.98 4.67 -4.45
CA THR A 52 16.01 3.98 -5.75
C THR A 52 15.34 2.61 -5.67
N THR A 53 15.64 1.81 -4.65
CA THR A 53 15.04 0.48 -4.46
C THR A 53 13.55 0.57 -4.15
N TYR A 54 13.14 1.48 -3.26
CA TYR A 54 11.73 1.68 -2.92
C TYR A 54 10.93 2.18 -4.12
N MET A 55 11.42 3.21 -4.83
CA MET A 55 10.75 3.77 -6.02
C MET A 55 10.71 2.80 -7.18
N SER A 56 11.75 2.01 -7.40
CA SER A 56 11.74 0.96 -8.43
C SER A 56 10.65 -0.08 -8.15
N GLY A 57 10.55 -0.58 -6.91
CA GLY A 57 9.50 -1.53 -6.53
C GLY A 57 8.10 -0.92 -6.58
N PHE A 58 7.94 0.31 -6.07
CA PHE A 58 6.66 1.02 -6.05
C PHE A 58 6.15 1.34 -7.46
N ALA A 59 7.01 1.92 -8.31
CA ALA A 59 6.67 2.24 -9.69
C ALA A 59 6.42 0.98 -10.52
N GLY A 60 7.19 -0.09 -10.29
CA GLY A 60 6.98 -1.40 -10.90
C GLY A 60 5.63 -2.03 -10.51
N PHE A 61 5.21 -1.88 -9.26
CA PHE A 61 3.88 -2.31 -8.83
C PHE A 61 2.77 -1.50 -9.50
N ILE A 62 2.86 -0.17 -9.49
CA ILE A 62 1.85 0.66 -10.15
C ILE A 62 1.77 0.34 -11.64
N SER A 63 2.90 0.19 -12.33
CA SER A 63 2.90 -0.08 -13.77
C SER A 63 2.28 -1.44 -14.10
N ALA A 64 2.58 -2.48 -13.31
CA ALA A 64 2.01 -3.81 -13.52
C ALA A 64 0.49 -3.87 -13.27
N TRP A 65 0.01 -3.13 -12.28
CA TRP A 65 -1.40 -3.14 -11.86
C TRP A 65 -2.21 -1.94 -12.36
N PHE A 66 -1.62 -1.09 -13.20
CA PHE A 66 -2.17 0.20 -13.59
C PHE A 66 -3.59 0.08 -14.14
N PHE A 67 -3.81 -0.83 -15.11
CA PHE A 67 -5.13 -1.00 -15.73
C PHE A 67 -6.17 -1.57 -14.75
N MET A 68 -5.76 -2.43 -13.82
CA MET A 68 -6.66 -2.95 -12.79
C MET A 68 -7.12 -1.82 -11.86
N PHE A 69 -6.18 -1.00 -11.37
CA PHE A 69 -6.51 0.16 -10.53
C PHE A 69 -7.33 1.22 -11.27
N LEU A 70 -6.96 1.53 -12.52
CA LEU A 70 -7.68 2.50 -13.33
C LEU A 70 -9.12 2.06 -13.57
N LEU A 71 -9.32 0.82 -14.01
CA LEU A 71 -10.65 0.30 -14.27
C LEU A 71 -11.48 0.20 -12.98
N GLY A 72 -10.86 -0.23 -11.88
CA GLY A 72 -11.49 -0.25 -10.56
C GLY A 72 -11.92 1.15 -10.09
N ALA A 73 -11.08 2.17 -10.28
CA ALA A 73 -11.38 3.55 -9.94
C ALA A 73 -12.52 4.12 -10.81
N ILE A 74 -12.48 3.88 -12.12
CA ILE A 74 -13.56 4.28 -13.04
C ILE A 74 -14.87 3.60 -12.65
N PHE A 75 -14.84 2.29 -12.40
CA PHE A 75 -16.02 1.52 -11.98
C PHE A 75 -16.59 2.04 -10.65
N GLY A 76 -15.72 2.32 -9.68
CA GLY A 76 -16.12 2.93 -8.41
C GLY A 76 -16.82 4.27 -8.58
N LYS A 77 -16.24 5.17 -9.37
CA LYS A 77 -16.83 6.48 -9.64
C LYS A 77 -18.14 6.38 -10.43
N PHE A 78 -18.20 5.47 -11.40
CA PHE A 78 -19.42 5.21 -12.15
C PHE A 78 -20.56 4.70 -11.25
N MET A 79 -20.28 3.81 -10.30
CA MET A 79 -21.28 3.36 -9.32
C MET A 79 -21.76 4.47 -8.39
N GLU A 80 -20.87 5.40 -8.01
CA GLU A 80 -21.21 6.59 -7.23
C GLU A 80 -22.11 7.55 -8.04
N ASP A 81 -21.71 7.88 -9.27
CA ASP A 81 -22.44 8.83 -10.12
C ASP A 81 -23.80 8.31 -10.57
N THR A 82 -23.95 6.99 -10.72
CA THR A 82 -25.23 6.35 -11.08
C THR A 82 -26.13 6.07 -9.87
N GLY A 83 -25.65 6.26 -8.63
CA GLY A 83 -26.39 5.89 -7.41
C GLY A 83 -26.55 4.37 -7.22
N ALA A 84 -25.85 3.55 -8.01
CA ALA A 84 -25.85 2.10 -7.86
C ALA A 84 -25.27 1.69 -6.50
N ALA A 85 -24.24 2.40 -6.03
CA ALA A 85 -23.66 2.22 -4.70
C ALA A 85 -24.71 2.41 -3.58
N ASP A 86 -25.54 3.46 -3.67
CA ASP A 86 -26.60 3.74 -2.70
C ASP A 86 -27.73 2.70 -2.72
N SER A 87 -28.04 2.16 -3.90
CA SER A 87 -29.01 1.07 -4.04
C SER A 87 -28.55 -0.20 -3.32
N VAL A 88 -27.28 -0.60 -3.53
CA VAL A 88 -26.69 -1.76 -2.86
C VAL A 88 -26.61 -1.54 -1.35
N ALA A 89 -26.17 -0.35 -0.91
CA ALA A 89 -26.11 -0.02 0.51
C ALA A 89 -27.48 -0.17 1.21
N ARG A 90 -28.55 0.37 0.60
CA ARG A 90 -29.92 0.24 1.12
C ARG A 90 -30.40 -1.20 1.17
N TRP A 91 -30.08 -2.02 0.15
CA TRP A 91 -30.45 -3.44 0.14
C TRP A 91 -29.76 -4.22 1.27
N ILE A 92 -28.48 -3.94 1.53
CA ILE A 92 -27.72 -4.58 2.62
C ILE A 92 -28.31 -4.16 3.98
N VAL A 93 -28.54 -2.86 4.19
CA VAL A 93 -29.13 -2.34 5.43
C VAL A 93 -30.50 -2.94 5.69
N GLY A 94 -31.36 -3.06 4.67
CA GLY A 94 -32.69 -3.66 4.84
C GLY A 94 -32.71 -5.18 5.08
N LYS A 95 -31.58 -5.88 4.92
CA LYS A 95 -31.46 -7.33 5.15
C LYS A 95 -30.73 -7.67 6.46
N LEU A 96 -29.73 -6.88 6.83
CA LEU A 96 -28.86 -7.14 8.00
C LEU A 96 -29.13 -6.19 9.17
N GLY A 97 -29.87 -5.11 8.93
CA GLY A 97 -30.38 -4.17 9.94
C GLY A 97 -31.86 -4.39 10.21
#